data_AF-A0AA50DLM8-F1
#
_entry.id   AF-A0AA50DLM8-F1
#
_cell.length_a   1.000
_cell.length_b   1.000
_cell.length_c   1.000
_cell.angle_alpha   90.00
_cell.angle_beta   90.00
_cell.angle_gamma   90.00
#
_symmetry.space_group_name_H-M   'P 1'
#
loop_
_entity.id
_entity.type
_entity.pdbx_description
1 polymer ?
#
loop_
_entity_poly.entity_id
_entity_poly.type
_entity_poly.pdbx_seq_one_letter_code
_entity_poly.pdbx_strand_id
1 'polypeptide(L)'
;MKLVLAIMGLIVCSVAHANLEGSAENLSGCVTKYAESQVRTPKSASNITAEAFEKCGAELSEYHDSIGPDKAQWSGLNAQQKEAISKIRDQTTLKVRESLSSQIVTFITESRKNT
;
A
#
# COMPACT_ATOMS: atom_id res chain seq x y z
N MET A 1 -50.55 8.61 10.16
CA MET A 1 -49.99 7.25 10.11
C MET A 1 -48.47 7.35 10.00
N LYS A 2 -47.81 6.64 10.93
CA LYS A 2 -46.40 6.22 11.07
C LYS A 2 -45.38 6.71 10.02
N LEU A 3 -44.43 7.53 10.49
CA LEU A 3 -43.06 7.62 9.98
C LEU A 3 -42.45 6.20 9.95
N VAL A 4 -41.93 5.77 8.81
CA VAL A 4 -41.06 4.59 8.72
C VAL A 4 -39.76 5.00 8.03
N LEU A 5 -38.84 5.40 8.90
CA LEU A 5 -37.39 5.26 8.86
C LEU A 5 -36.72 5.12 7.47
N ALA A 6 -36.24 6.25 6.98
CA ALA A 6 -35.03 6.33 6.18
C ALA A 6 -33.81 6.02 7.06
N ILE A 7 -33.46 4.73 7.23
CA ILE A 7 -32.16 4.31 7.79
C ILE A 7 -31.70 3.04 7.05
N MET A 8 -31.43 3.17 5.74
CA MET A 8 -30.33 2.41 5.12
C MET A 8 -29.09 3.28 5.34
N GLY A 9 -28.51 3.21 6.52
CA GLY A 9 -27.47 2.21 6.72
C GLY A 9 -26.13 2.70 6.17
N LEU A 10 -25.82 3.98 6.39
CA LEU A 10 -24.46 4.52 6.58
C LEU A 10 -23.79 3.73 7.72
N ILE A 11 -23.48 2.47 7.45
CA ILE A 11 -22.79 1.59 8.38
C ILE A 11 -21.30 1.80 8.16
N VAL A 12 -20.81 2.75 8.96
CA VAL A 12 -19.48 2.69 9.61
C VAL A 12 -18.30 3.05 8.71
N CYS A 13 -18.22 4.34 8.35
CA CYS A 13 -16.94 5.03 8.19
C CYS A 13 -16.23 5.19 9.55
N SER A 14 -15.96 4.05 10.20
CA SER A 14 -15.14 3.97 11.42
C SER A 14 -14.30 2.70 11.34
N VAL A 15 -13.69 2.47 10.17
CA VAL A 15 -12.61 1.49 10.04
C VAL A 15 -11.40 2.06 10.76
N ALA A 16 -10.82 1.27 11.65
CA ALA A 16 -9.70 1.65 12.48
C ALA A 16 -8.54 2.20 11.62
N HIS A 17 -8.37 3.52 11.62
CA HIS A 17 -7.31 4.24 10.88
C HIS A 17 -5.89 3.99 11.43
N ALA A 18 -5.67 2.93 12.22
CA ALA A 18 -4.48 2.84 13.07
C ALA A 18 -3.27 2.14 12.43
N ASN A 19 -3.40 1.41 11.30
CA ASN A 19 -2.24 0.72 10.70
C ASN A 19 -2.01 0.97 9.20
N LEU A 20 -2.93 1.63 8.50
CA LEU A 20 -2.73 1.92 7.07
C LEU A 20 -1.62 2.95 6.84
N GLU A 21 -1.63 4.04 7.61
CA GLU A 21 -0.62 5.10 7.51
C GLU A 21 0.76 4.56 7.91
N GLY A 22 0.87 3.90 9.07
CA GLY A 22 2.13 3.31 9.52
C GLY A 22 2.69 2.25 8.58
N SER A 23 1.85 1.38 8.01
CA SER A 23 2.33 0.41 7.00
C SER A 23 2.74 1.08 5.68
N ALA A 24 2.08 2.18 5.29
CA ALA A 24 2.49 2.97 4.12
C ALA A 24 3.84 3.68 4.35
N GLU A 25 4.06 4.23 5.54
CA GLU A 25 5.35 4.80 5.97
C GLU A 25 6.45 3.74 5.98
N ASN A 26 6.18 2.56 6.53
CA ASN A 26 7.14 1.45 6.54
C ASN A 26 7.51 1.01 5.12
N LEU A 27 6.51 0.83 4.24
CA LEU A 27 6.73 0.48 2.85
C LEU A 27 7.56 1.54 2.12
N SER A 28 7.11 2.79 2.15
CA SER A 28 7.79 3.91 1.49
C SER A 28 9.20 4.13 2.01
N GLY A 29 9.40 4.00 3.33
CA GLY A 29 10.70 4.08 3.97
C GLY A 29 11.63 2.94 3.56
N CYS A 30 11.14 1.69 3.50
CA CYS A 30 11.92 0.55 3.06
C CYS A 30 12.40 0.72 1.62
N VAL A 31 11.49 1.02 0.68
CA VAL A 31 11.83 1.11 -0.74
C VAL A 31 12.77 2.28 -1.02
N THR A 32 12.60 3.40 -0.31
CA THR A 32 13.46 4.58 -0.45
C THR A 32 14.87 4.29 0.09
N LYS A 33 14.99 3.71 1.30
CA LYS A 33 16.30 3.33 1.87
C LYS A 33 17.05 2.34 0.98
N TYR A 34 16.33 1.38 0.39
CA TYR A 34 16.94 0.47 -0.57
C TYR A 34 17.45 1.23 -1.79
N ALA A 35 16.62 2.09 -2.40
CA ALA A 35 17.00 2.88 -3.56
C ALA A 35 18.21 3.80 -3.28
N GLU A 36 18.24 4.47 -2.13
CA GLU A 36 19.37 5.26 -1.64
C GLU A 36 20.66 4.43 -1.60
N SER A 37 20.60 3.22 -1.03
CA SER A 37 21.78 2.33 -0.95
C SER A 37 22.31 1.91 -2.32
N GLN A 38 21.45 1.89 -3.35
CA GLN A 38 21.81 1.45 -4.70
C GLN A 38 22.08 2.61 -5.67
N VAL A 39 21.92 3.87 -5.23
CA VAL A 39 21.93 5.03 -6.13
C VAL A 39 23.25 5.17 -6.91
N ARG A 40 24.39 4.80 -6.31
CA ARG A 40 25.73 4.86 -6.93
C ARG A 40 26.11 3.61 -7.73
N THR A 41 25.24 2.62 -7.80
CA THR A 41 25.50 1.39 -8.56
C THR A 41 25.25 1.63 -10.06
N PRO A 42 25.82 0.80 -10.96
CA PRO A 42 25.54 0.90 -12.40
C PRO A 42 24.15 0.40 -12.81
N LYS A 43 23.34 -0.12 -11.86
CA LYS A 43 22.00 -0.65 -12.17
C LYS A 43 21.10 0.45 -12.71
N SER A 44 20.19 0.10 -13.63
CA SER A 44 19.16 1.04 -14.07
C SER A 44 18.22 1.39 -12.91
N ALA A 45 17.61 2.58 -12.96
CA ALA A 45 16.61 2.98 -11.97
C ALA A 45 15.45 1.98 -11.92
N SER A 46 15.02 1.45 -13.07
CA SER A 46 13.98 0.42 -13.14
C SER A 46 14.35 -0.87 -12.41
N ASN A 47 15.60 -1.33 -12.54
CA ASN A 47 16.06 -2.54 -11.86
C ASN A 47 16.16 -2.32 -10.36
N ILE A 48 16.67 -1.16 -9.93
CA ILE A 48 16.73 -0.81 -8.51
C ILE A 48 15.32 -0.76 -7.92
N THR A 49 14.37 -0.13 -8.60
CA THR A 49 12.98 -0.08 -8.16
C THR A 49 12.35 -1.47 -8.06
N ALA A 50 12.58 -2.35 -9.04
CA ALA A 50 12.07 -3.72 -8.99
C ALA A 50 12.64 -4.50 -7.80
N GLU A 51 13.97 -4.45 -7.63
CA GLU A 51 14.64 -5.10 -6.50
C GLU A 51 14.21 -4.50 -5.14
N ALA A 52 13.91 -3.19 -5.08
CA ALA A 52 13.40 -2.55 -3.87
C ALA A 52 12.09 -3.20 -3.41
N PHE A 53 11.14 -3.41 -4.32
CA PHE A 53 9.87 -4.08 -3.99
C PHE A 53 10.02 -5.56 -3.67
N GLU A 54 11.01 -6.25 -4.25
CA GLU A 54 11.34 -7.63 -3.86
C GLU A 54 11.90 -7.69 -2.45
N LYS A 55 12.78 -6.75 -2.08
CA LYS A 55 13.38 -6.67 -0.74
C LYS A 55 12.40 -6.20 0.32
N CYS A 56 11.48 -5.31 -0.03
CA CYS A 56 10.44 -4.77 0.84
C CYS A 56 9.12 -5.55 0.72
N GLY A 57 9.18 -6.83 0.35
CA GLY A 57 7.99 -7.66 0.14
C GLY A 57 7.16 -7.87 1.41
N ALA A 58 7.79 -7.84 2.59
CA ALA A 58 7.10 -7.94 3.87
C ALA A 58 6.27 -6.69 4.15
N GLU A 59 6.85 -5.50 4.00
CA GLU A 59 6.18 -4.21 4.17
C GLU A 59 5.08 -4.01 3.12
N LEU A 60 5.29 -4.51 1.89
CA LEU A 60 4.27 -4.48 0.84
C LEU A 60 3.07 -5.38 1.20
N SER A 61 3.33 -6.57 1.74
CA SER A 61 2.28 -7.48 2.22
C SER A 61 1.53 -6.90 3.42
N GLU A 62 2.24 -6.23 4.34
CA GLU A 62 1.62 -5.59 5.49
C GLU A 62 0.75 -4.40 5.07
N TYR A 63 1.23 -3.56 4.15
CA TYR A 63 0.45 -2.50 3.54
C TYR A 63 -0.82 -3.05 2.88
N HIS A 64 -0.68 -4.10 2.07
CA HIS A 64 -1.81 -4.78 1.43
C HIS A 64 -2.87 -5.21 2.45
N ASP A 65 -2.46 -5.87 3.53
CA ASP A 65 -3.36 -6.40 4.55
C ASP A 65 -3.97 -5.32 5.45
N SER A 66 -3.35 -4.15 5.54
CA SER A 66 -3.85 -3.00 6.29
C SER A 66 -5.02 -2.28 5.62
N ILE A 67 -5.24 -2.52 4.32
CA ILE A 67 -6.31 -1.85 3.57
C ILE A 67 -7.66 -2.46 3.94
N GLY A 68 -8.52 -1.62 4.53
CA GLY A 68 -9.89 -1.96 4.91
C GLY A 68 -9.98 -2.58 6.31
N PRO A 69 -10.72 -3.69 6.50
CA PRO A 69 -10.95 -4.26 7.82
C PRO A 69 -9.67 -4.85 8.43
N ASP A 70 -9.54 -4.71 9.75
CA ASP A 70 -8.44 -5.31 10.51
C ASP A 70 -8.53 -6.84 10.57
N LYS A 71 -7.51 -7.50 11.16
CA LYS A 71 -7.46 -8.97 11.26
C LYS A 71 -8.64 -9.57 12.02
N ALA A 72 -9.14 -8.91 13.06
CA ALA A 72 -10.28 -9.39 13.83
C ALA A 72 -11.56 -9.27 13.00
N GLN A 73 -11.77 -8.12 12.35
CA GLN A 73 -12.90 -7.86 11.46
C GLN A 73 -12.89 -8.81 10.25
N TRP A 74 -11.72 -9.07 9.66
CA TRP A 74 -11.55 -9.97 8.52
C TRP A 74 -12.06 -11.39 8.80
N SER A 75 -11.83 -11.91 10.01
CA SER A 75 -12.25 -13.27 10.39
C SER A 75 -13.77 -13.47 10.29
N GLY A 76 -14.55 -12.44 10.61
CA GLY A 76 -16.02 -12.46 10.61
C GLY A 76 -16.66 -12.27 9.24
N LEU A 77 -15.88 -12.00 8.19
CA LEU A 77 -16.39 -11.80 6.84
C LEU A 77 -16.67 -13.13 6.12
N ASN A 78 -17.75 -13.15 5.33
CA ASN A 78 -18.05 -14.26 4.45
C ASN A 78 -17.13 -14.27 3.21
N ALA A 79 -17.20 -15.35 2.41
CA ALA A 79 -16.32 -15.54 1.25
C ALA A 79 -16.45 -14.41 0.20
N GLN A 80 -17.69 -13.98 -0.11
CA GLN A 80 -17.92 -12.93 -1.10
C GLN A 80 -17.38 -11.57 -0.65
N GLN A 81 -17.51 -11.24 0.64
CA GLN A 81 -16.95 -10.02 1.23
C GLN A 81 -15.43 -10.05 1.19
N LYS A 82 -14.82 -11.19 1.57
CA LYS A 82 -13.35 -11.37 1.52
C LYS A 82 -12.84 -11.21 0.09
N GLU A 83 -13.49 -11.83 -0.89
CA GLU A 83 -13.11 -11.70 -2.30
C GLU A 83 -13.20 -10.25 -2.79
N ALA A 84 -14.30 -9.55 -2.48
CA ALA A 84 -14.47 -8.16 -2.88
C ALA A 84 -13.40 -7.24 -2.26
N ILE A 85 -13.08 -7.44 -0.98
CA ILE A 85 -12.05 -6.65 -0.29
C ILE A 85 -10.66 -7.01 -0.81
N SER A 86 -10.34 -8.29 -1.03
CA SER A 86 -9.06 -8.69 -1.64
C SER A 86 -8.83 -7.97 -2.97
N LYS A 87 -9.85 -7.89 -3.84
CA LYS A 87 -9.74 -7.13 -5.10
C LYS A 87 -9.41 -5.65 -4.87
N ILE A 88 -10.00 -5.03 -3.84
CA ILE A 88 -9.71 -3.65 -3.47
C ILE A 88 -8.27 -3.52 -2.95
N ARG A 89 -7.81 -4.45 -2.09
CA ARG A 89 -6.44 -4.48 -1.57
C ARG A 89 -5.43 -4.61 -2.71
N ASP A 90 -5.65 -5.55 -3.63
CA ASP A 90 -4.80 -5.77 -4.80
C ASP A 90 -4.70 -4.51 -5.68
N GLN A 91 -5.84 -3.94 -6.06
CA GLN A 91 -5.89 -2.74 -6.91
C GLN A 91 -5.24 -1.52 -6.24
N THR A 92 -5.43 -1.36 -4.94
CA THR A 92 -4.86 -0.24 -4.19
C THR A 92 -3.35 -0.41 -4.03
N THR A 93 -2.90 -1.62 -3.68
CA THR A 93 -1.47 -1.96 -3.57
C THR A 93 -0.76 -1.79 -4.91
N LEU A 94 -1.39 -2.17 -6.02
CA LEU A 94 -0.86 -1.95 -7.37
C LEU A 94 -0.64 -0.47 -7.65
N LYS A 95 -1.64 0.38 -7.41
CA LYS A 95 -1.53 1.84 -7.62
C LYS A 95 -0.46 2.48 -6.75
N VAL A 96 -0.32 2.04 -5.50
CA VAL A 96 0.75 2.52 -4.62
C VAL A 96 2.12 2.08 -5.14
N ARG A 97 2.26 0.83 -5.58
CA ARG A 97 3.49 0.34 -6.18
C ARG A 97 3.85 1.13 -7.44
N GLU A 98 2.90 1.43 -8.31
CA GLU A 98 3.11 2.25 -9.51
C GLU A 98 3.57 3.67 -9.16
N SER A 99 2.87 4.31 -8.21
CA SER A 99 3.19 5.67 -7.73
C SER A 99 4.60 5.73 -7.11
N LEU A 100 4.90 4.83 -6.19
CA LEU A 100 6.22 4.74 -5.55
C LEU A 100 7.30 4.38 -6.57
N SER A 101 7.02 3.51 -7.55
CA SER A 101 7.97 3.19 -8.61
C SER A 101 8.38 4.43 -9.41
N SER A 102 7.41 5.27 -9.78
CA SER A 102 7.65 6.54 -10.47
C SER A 102 8.49 7.50 -9.62
N GLN A 103 8.17 7.61 -8.33
CA GLN A 103 8.90 8.46 -7.38
C GLN A 103 10.35 8.00 -7.18
N ILE A 104 10.58 6.69 -7.01
CA ILE A 104 11.93 6.12 -6.84
C ILE A 104 12.76 6.31 -8.11
N VAL A 105 12.18 6.10 -9.29
CA VAL A 105 12.89 6.32 -10.56
C VAL A 105 13.33 7.78 -10.70
N THR A 106 12.44 8.71 -10.34
CA THR A 106 12.74 10.15 -10.32
C THR A 106 13.88 10.43 -9.32
N PHE A 107 13.74 9.97 -8.08
CA PHE A 107 14.74 10.12 -7.02
C PHE A 107 16.14 9.63 -7.44
N ILE A 108 16.24 8.41 -8.00
CA ILE A 108 17.53 7.85 -8.45
C ILE A 108 18.11 8.69 -9.59
N THR A 109 17.28 9.06 -10.56
CA THR A 109 17.70 9.83 -11.74
C THR A 109 18.24 11.20 -11.33
N GLU A 110 17.54 11.90 -10.44
CA GLU A 110 17.96 13.22 -9.95
C GLU A 110 19.20 13.12 -9.06
N SER A 111 19.25 12.15 -8.15
CA SER A 111 20.41 11.94 -7.28
C SER A 111 21.70 11.67 -8.06
N ARG A 112 21.62 10.92 -9.16
CA ARG A 112 22.76 10.65 -10.04
C ARG A 112 23.21 11.86 -10.88
N LYS A 113 22.30 12.76 -11.25
CA LYS A 113 22.66 14.00 -11.97
C LYS A 113 23.42 14.99 -11.09
N ASN A 114 23.16 14.93 -9.78
CA ASN A 114 23.75 15.82 -8.77
C ASN A 114 25.01 15.22 -8.10
N THR A 115 25.52 14.09 -8.60
CA THR A 115 26.75 13.43 -8.13
C THR A 115 27.83 13.55 -9.21
#